data_AF-A0A932QS13-F1
#
_entry.id   AF-A0A932QS13-F1
#
_cell.length_a   1.000
_cell.length_b   1.000
_cell.length_c   1.000
_cell.angle_alpha   90.00
_cell.angle_beta   90.00
_cell.angle_gamma   90.00
#
_symmetry.space_group_name_H-M   'P 1'
#
loop_
_entity.id
_entity.type
_entity.pdbx_description
1 polymer ?
#
loop_
_entity_poly.entity_id
_entity_poly.type
_entity_poly.pdbx_seq_one_letter_code
_entity_poly.pdbx_strand_id
1 'polypeptide(L)'
;MVKLTKSGILISEIESDFEILRSEFSENHCLKLKRFLEPNLLSLIQNCLRKEKFLEDKYKVGDDEAVGYKFEDEKILGFLHFLMNDEKLFKFIEQITGCKKIGCFTGRVYSKIPDKEQYDKWHDDLTNNRMISISINLSTDFYIGGAIQIRNSRTKELVKEVINNGFGDAVIFRVAPYLEHRVNKVYGKVTRTVLTGWFRARPLYKPIHRKKINTSLRKLNKHFHLSQDSLIKTTGDYFMRSLGNQILIYNFKDSSCYATDQIGINILNQAKKTIKIKEITQMLLNEYDIKKEECEGDILSFLNEQINIGLVKLEKQ
;
A
#
# COMPACT_ATOMS: atom_id res chain seq x y z
N MET A 1 11.41 4.61 -14.94
CA MET A 1 10.06 3.96 -14.81
C MET A 1 9.74 3.57 -13.35
N VAL A 2 8.50 3.77 -12.84
CA VAL A 2 8.08 3.43 -11.46
C VAL A 2 6.90 2.43 -11.43
N LYS A 3 6.95 1.44 -10.55
CA LYS A 3 5.88 0.42 -10.41
C LYS A 3 5.74 -0.09 -8.98
N LEU A 4 4.51 -0.08 -8.45
CA LEU A 4 4.14 -0.69 -7.18
C LEU A 4 3.77 -2.16 -7.38
N THR A 5 4.45 -3.02 -6.64
CA THR A 5 4.29 -4.48 -6.66
C THR A 5 3.73 -4.96 -5.33
N LYS A 6 3.45 -6.27 -5.22
CA LYS A 6 3.08 -6.90 -3.95
C LYS A 6 4.22 -6.87 -2.90
N SER A 7 5.44 -6.62 -3.33
CA SER A 7 6.65 -6.64 -2.50
C SER A 7 7.23 -5.24 -2.24
N GLY A 8 6.52 -4.19 -2.67
CA GLY A 8 6.97 -2.79 -2.56
C GLY A 8 7.18 -2.12 -3.90
N ILE A 9 7.80 -0.93 -3.88
CA ILE A 9 8.02 -0.12 -5.07
C ILE A 9 9.30 -0.53 -5.82
N LEU A 10 9.20 -0.62 -7.15
CA LEU A 10 10.32 -0.73 -8.08
C LEU A 10 10.48 0.61 -8.81
N ILE A 11 11.67 1.19 -8.74
CA ILE A 11 12.01 2.45 -9.41
C ILE A 11 13.23 2.18 -10.28
N SER A 12 13.14 2.56 -11.55
CA SER A 12 14.27 2.56 -12.47
C SER A 12 14.99 3.90 -12.35
N GLU A 13 16.27 3.86 -11.99
CA GLU A 13 17.11 5.02 -11.63
C GLU A 13 17.81 5.63 -12.86
N ILE A 14 17.06 5.85 -13.94
CA ILE A 14 17.59 6.56 -15.10
C ILE A 14 17.44 8.06 -14.81
N GLU A 15 18.53 8.78 -14.57
CA GLU A 15 18.49 10.21 -14.18
C GLU A 15 17.70 11.07 -15.18
N SER A 16 17.82 10.80 -16.47
CA SER A 16 17.07 11.52 -17.51
C SER A 16 15.54 11.35 -17.36
N ASP A 17 15.06 10.22 -16.83
CA ASP A 17 13.63 10.05 -16.54
C ASP A 17 13.19 11.03 -15.45
N PHE A 18 14.00 11.24 -14.41
CA PHE A 18 13.63 12.13 -13.29
C PHE A 18 13.50 13.58 -13.73
N GLU A 19 14.42 14.08 -14.55
CA GLU A 19 14.35 15.45 -15.06
C GLU A 19 13.10 15.68 -15.92
N ILE A 20 12.75 14.73 -16.78
CA ILE A 20 11.53 14.80 -17.59
C ILE A 20 10.29 14.85 -16.68
N LEU A 21 10.20 13.96 -15.68
CA LEU A 21 9.06 13.93 -14.77
C LEU A 21 8.97 15.20 -13.90
N ARG A 22 10.11 15.76 -13.47
CA ARG A 22 10.18 17.03 -12.74
C ARG A 22 9.68 18.19 -13.58
N SER A 23 10.17 18.32 -14.82
CA SER A 23 9.72 19.38 -15.74
C SER A 23 8.22 19.27 -16.00
N GLU A 24 7.74 18.07 -16.33
CA GLU A 24 6.31 17.84 -16.59
C GLU A 24 5.45 18.21 -15.37
N PHE A 25 5.85 17.79 -14.16
CA PHE A 25 5.11 18.11 -12.94
C PHE A 25 5.19 19.60 -12.56
N SER A 26 6.33 20.25 -12.82
CA SER A 26 6.51 21.69 -12.57
C SER A 26 5.60 22.52 -13.46
N GLU A 27 5.55 22.20 -14.76
CA GLU A 27 4.75 22.91 -15.76
C GLU A 27 3.25 22.64 -15.62
N ASN A 28 2.86 21.38 -15.39
CA ASN A 28 1.46 20.97 -15.47
C ASN A 28 0.77 20.85 -14.09
N HIS A 29 1.53 20.98 -13.00
CA HIS A 29 1.08 20.70 -11.62
C HIS A 29 0.56 19.28 -11.38
N CYS A 30 0.76 18.37 -12.33
CA CYS A 30 0.37 16.97 -12.26
C CYS A 30 1.22 16.11 -13.18
N LEU A 31 1.21 14.80 -12.94
CA LEU A 31 1.93 13.81 -13.71
C LEU A 31 1.15 12.51 -13.77
N LYS A 32 1.12 11.86 -14.94
CA LYS A 32 0.51 10.54 -15.12
C LYS A 32 1.58 9.44 -15.15
N LEU A 33 1.48 8.51 -14.20
CA LEU A 33 2.35 7.35 -14.09
C LEU A 33 1.61 6.13 -14.67
N LYS A 34 1.95 5.77 -15.91
CA LYS A 34 1.34 4.63 -16.61
C LYS A 34 1.76 3.31 -15.97
N ARG A 35 0.81 2.38 -15.83
CA ARG A 35 1.02 1.02 -15.26
C ARG A 35 1.73 1.07 -13.92
N PHE A 36 1.33 2.05 -13.09
CA PHE A 36 1.89 2.25 -11.76
C PHE A 36 1.67 1.01 -10.89
N LEU A 37 0.50 0.37 -10.96
CA LEU A 37 0.28 -0.92 -10.30
C LEU A 37 0.68 -2.09 -11.21
N GLU A 38 1.41 -3.06 -10.65
CA GLU A 38 1.73 -4.31 -11.34
C GLU A 38 0.48 -5.17 -11.58
N PRO A 39 0.37 -5.90 -12.72
CA PRO A 39 -0.75 -6.81 -12.99
C PRO A 39 -1.09 -7.79 -11.86
N ASN A 40 -0.09 -8.38 -11.19
CA ASN A 40 -0.35 -9.33 -10.10
C ASN A 40 -1.02 -8.65 -8.89
N LEU A 41 -0.60 -7.43 -8.57
CA LEU A 41 -1.19 -6.62 -7.50
C LEU A 41 -2.61 -6.18 -7.87
N LEU A 42 -2.82 -5.76 -9.12
CA LEU A 42 -4.14 -5.42 -9.64
C LEU A 42 -5.12 -6.58 -9.54
N SER A 43 -4.72 -7.79 -9.95
CA SER A 43 -5.55 -8.99 -9.83
C SER A 43 -5.96 -9.29 -8.39
N LEU A 44 -5.04 -9.09 -7.43
CA LEU A 44 -5.34 -9.24 -6.01
C LEU A 44 -6.36 -8.19 -5.54
N ILE A 45 -6.16 -6.92 -5.88
CA ILE A 45 -7.09 -5.84 -5.53
C ILE A 45 -8.48 -6.13 -6.10
N GLN A 46 -8.58 -6.50 -7.38
CA GLN A 46 -9.87 -6.82 -8.01
C GLN A 46 -10.58 -8.01 -7.37
N ASN A 47 -9.83 -9.05 -6.97
CA ASN A 47 -10.40 -10.18 -6.26
C ASN A 47 -11.04 -9.77 -4.92
N CYS A 48 -10.48 -8.77 -4.24
CA CYS A 48 -11.07 -8.20 -3.03
C CYS A 48 -12.27 -7.32 -3.35
N LEU A 49 -12.13 -6.40 -4.31
CA LEU A 49 -13.20 -5.46 -4.69
C LEU A 49 -14.47 -6.17 -5.15
N ARG A 50 -14.37 -7.33 -5.82
CA ARG A 50 -15.53 -8.11 -6.28
C ARG A 50 -16.32 -8.79 -5.16
N LYS A 51 -15.71 -9.04 -4.01
CA LYS A 51 -16.34 -9.79 -2.91
C LYS A 51 -17.15 -8.89 -1.98
N GLU A 52 -16.85 -7.60 -1.97
CA GLU A 52 -17.35 -6.65 -1.00
C GLU A 52 -18.29 -5.63 -1.63
N LYS A 53 -19.17 -5.07 -0.81
CA LYS A 53 -20.10 -4.03 -1.26
C LYS A 53 -19.49 -2.65 -1.00
N PHE A 54 -19.69 -1.75 -1.94
CA PHE A 54 -19.45 -0.34 -1.70
C PHE A 54 -20.65 0.26 -0.98
N LEU A 55 -20.40 0.98 0.11
CA LEU A 55 -21.42 1.64 0.91
C LEU A 55 -21.48 3.12 0.56
N GLU A 56 -22.68 3.71 0.59
CA GLU A 56 -22.82 5.15 0.40
C GLU A 56 -22.12 5.90 1.54
N ASP A 57 -21.31 6.88 1.18
CA ASP A 57 -20.53 7.71 2.10
C ASP A 57 -20.81 9.18 1.77
N LYS A 58 -21.37 9.89 2.74
CA LYS A 58 -21.58 11.34 2.67
C LYS A 58 -20.42 12.03 3.39
N TYR A 59 -19.71 12.89 2.69
CA TYR A 59 -18.55 13.58 3.25
C TYR A 59 -18.53 15.06 2.84
N LYS A 60 -17.83 15.88 3.63
CA LYS A 60 -17.68 17.30 3.34
C LYS A 60 -16.50 17.57 2.40
N VAL A 61 -16.70 18.46 1.43
CA VAL A 61 -15.68 19.00 0.53
C VAL A 61 -15.74 20.52 0.64
N GLY A 62 -14.86 21.11 1.46
CA GLY A 62 -15.03 22.50 1.89
C GLY A 62 -16.30 22.65 2.75
N ASP A 63 -17.16 23.60 2.39
CA ASP A 63 -18.43 23.87 3.07
C ASP A 63 -19.60 23.01 2.56
N ASP A 64 -19.35 22.18 1.54
CA ASP A 64 -20.39 21.44 0.82
C ASP A 64 -20.42 19.95 1.16
N GLU A 65 -21.57 19.31 0.97
CA GLU A 65 -21.72 17.85 1.04
C GLU A 65 -21.50 17.20 -0.33
N ALA A 66 -20.80 16.08 -0.34
CA ALA A 66 -20.61 15.21 -1.49
C ALA A 66 -21.01 13.78 -1.14
N VAL A 67 -21.53 13.05 -2.14
CA VAL A 67 -21.88 11.63 -2.01
C VAL A 67 -20.93 10.79 -2.84
N GLY A 68 -20.27 9.84 -2.21
CA GLY A 68 -19.49 8.80 -2.88
C GLY A 68 -19.91 7.42 -2.42
N TYR A 69 -19.34 6.39 -3.02
CA TYR A 69 -19.45 5.04 -2.49
C TYR A 69 -18.09 4.59 -2.00
N LYS A 70 -17.94 4.38 -0.69
CA LYS A 70 -16.69 4.00 -0.05
C LYS A 70 -16.60 2.48 0.06
N PHE A 71 -15.39 2.00 -0.15
CA PHE A 71 -15.02 0.62 0.10
C PHE A 71 -14.52 0.49 1.55
N GLU A 72 -15.01 -0.49 2.31
CA GLU A 72 -14.73 -0.59 3.75
C GLU A 72 -13.94 -1.83 4.19
N ASP A 73 -13.47 -2.69 3.28
CA ASP A 73 -12.65 -3.82 3.69
C ASP A 73 -11.23 -3.37 4.12
N GLU A 74 -11.03 -3.48 5.43
CA GLU A 74 -9.81 -3.09 6.15
C GLU A 74 -8.57 -3.88 5.71
N LYS A 75 -8.73 -5.09 5.15
CA LYS A 75 -7.60 -5.93 4.72
C LYS A 75 -6.93 -5.35 3.50
N ILE A 76 -7.70 -5.09 2.45
CA ILE A 76 -7.11 -4.52 1.23
C ILE A 76 -6.70 -3.06 1.45
N LEU A 77 -7.45 -2.28 2.24
CA LEU A 77 -7.07 -0.90 2.57
C LEU A 77 -5.79 -0.86 3.41
N GLY A 78 -5.69 -1.70 4.44
CA GLY A 78 -4.49 -1.85 5.25
C GLY A 78 -3.29 -2.30 4.42
N PHE A 79 -3.50 -3.25 3.49
CA PHE A 79 -2.46 -3.69 2.57
C PHE A 79 -2.01 -2.59 1.61
N LEU A 80 -2.93 -1.83 1.04
CA LEU A 80 -2.61 -0.69 0.17
C LEU A 80 -1.89 0.41 0.95
N HIS A 81 -2.30 0.71 2.17
CA HIS A 81 -1.57 1.64 3.05
C HIS A 81 -0.18 1.11 3.38
N PHE A 82 -0.05 -0.18 3.66
CA PHE A 82 1.24 -0.83 3.85
C PHE A 82 2.14 -0.62 2.64
N LEU A 83 1.67 -0.89 1.42
CA LEU A 83 2.48 -0.70 0.21
C LEU A 83 2.79 0.77 -0.09
N MET A 84 1.82 1.67 0.08
CA MET A 84 1.96 3.09 -0.28
C MET A 84 2.78 3.90 0.73
N ASN A 85 2.98 3.40 1.95
CA ASN A 85 3.84 4.03 2.95
C ASN A 85 5.29 3.53 2.88
N ASP A 86 5.86 3.52 1.67
CA ASP A 86 7.23 3.05 1.37
C ASP A 86 8.19 4.23 1.27
N GLU A 87 9.32 4.17 1.97
CA GLU A 87 10.31 5.25 1.97
C GLU A 87 10.92 5.51 0.59
N LYS A 88 11.09 4.46 -0.23
CA LYS A 88 11.56 4.61 -1.61
C LYS A 88 10.52 5.33 -2.46
N LEU A 89 9.23 5.04 -2.24
CA LEU A 89 8.14 5.75 -2.92
C LEU A 89 8.09 7.21 -2.47
N PHE A 90 8.26 7.48 -1.17
CA PHE A 90 8.31 8.85 -0.64
C PHE A 90 9.45 9.65 -1.27
N LYS A 91 10.67 9.10 -1.28
CA LYS A 91 11.83 9.76 -1.93
C LYS A 91 11.57 10.02 -3.40
N PHE A 92 10.99 9.07 -4.12
CA PHE A 92 10.62 9.25 -5.52
C PHE A 92 9.64 10.42 -5.70
N ILE A 93 8.57 10.48 -4.90
CA ILE A 93 7.58 11.57 -4.97
C ILE A 93 8.23 12.91 -4.58
N GLU A 94 9.03 12.96 -3.52
CA GLU A 94 9.78 14.16 -3.12
C GLU A 94 10.66 14.67 -4.26
N GLN A 95 11.41 13.77 -4.91
CA GLN A 95 12.32 14.09 -6.01
C GLN A 95 11.60 14.63 -7.25
N ILE A 96 10.47 14.06 -7.66
CA ILE A 96 9.78 14.50 -8.89
C ILE A 96 8.87 15.71 -8.66
N THR A 97 8.45 15.97 -7.42
CA THR A 97 7.50 17.06 -7.12
C THR A 97 8.14 18.28 -6.46
N GLY A 98 9.34 18.12 -5.90
CA GLY A 98 10.00 19.14 -5.07
C GLY A 98 9.28 19.40 -3.75
N CYS A 99 8.38 18.51 -3.31
CA CYS A 99 7.68 18.70 -2.04
C CYS A 99 8.60 18.46 -0.84
N LYS A 100 8.16 18.93 0.34
CA LYS A 100 8.88 18.68 1.59
C LYS A 100 8.84 17.19 1.94
N LYS A 101 9.71 16.78 2.88
CA LYS A 101 9.78 15.40 3.37
C LYS A 101 8.39 14.85 3.72
N ILE A 102 8.04 13.71 3.13
CA ILE A 102 6.81 12.99 3.34
C ILE A 102 6.94 12.18 4.64
N GLY A 103 5.96 12.36 5.51
CA GLY A 103 5.79 11.58 6.72
C GLY A 103 5.00 10.31 6.46
N CYS A 104 3.84 10.40 5.79
CA CYS A 104 2.98 9.26 5.52
C CYS A 104 2.13 9.42 4.26
N PHE A 105 1.53 8.31 3.84
CA PHE A 105 0.42 8.25 2.90
C PHE A 105 -0.86 7.82 3.64
N THR A 106 -1.96 8.50 3.35
CA THR A 106 -3.30 8.08 3.76
C THR A 106 -4.24 8.13 2.57
N GLY A 107 -5.06 7.11 2.40
CA GLY A 107 -5.99 7.04 1.28
C GLY A 107 -7.20 6.19 1.54
N ARG A 108 -8.09 6.13 0.56
CA ARG A 108 -9.31 5.33 0.55
C ARG A 108 -9.62 4.85 -0.86
N VAL A 109 -10.33 3.75 -0.96
CA VAL A 109 -10.94 3.32 -2.22
C VAL A 109 -12.38 3.81 -2.26
N TYR A 110 -12.75 4.47 -3.35
CA TYR A 110 -14.12 4.91 -3.58
C TYR A 110 -14.55 4.66 -5.02
N SER A 111 -15.87 4.65 -5.23
CA SER A 111 -16.51 4.53 -6.52
C SER A 111 -17.43 5.72 -6.80
N LYS A 112 -17.45 6.16 -8.07
CA LYS A 112 -18.42 7.12 -8.63
C LYS A 112 -19.30 6.38 -9.62
N ILE A 113 -20.58 6.30 -9.32
CA ILE A 113 -21.60 5.68 -10.17
C ILE A 113 -21.97 6.69 -11.25
N PRO A 114 -22.09 6.26 -12.53
CA PRO A 114 -22.50 7.14 -13.60
C PRO A 114 -23.83 7.84 -13.33
N ASP A 115 -23.95 9.04 -13.88
CA ASP A 115 -25.19 9.83 -13.93
C ASP A 115 -25.79 10.28 -12.59
N LYS A 116 -25.25 9.81 -11.45
CA LYS A 116 -25.53 10.36 -10.12
C LYS A 116 -24.80 11.70 -9.93
N GLU A 117 -25.33 12.57 -9.07
CA GLU A 117 -24.68 13.84 -8.68
C GLU A 117 -23.50 13.61 -7.72
N GLN A 118 -22.47 12.89 -8.21
CA GLN A 118 -21.28 12.49 -7.47
C GLN A 118 -20.02 13.16 -8.00
N TYR A 119 -20.13 14.41 -8.44
CA TYR A 119 -18.96 15.19 -8.87
C TYR A 119 -18.38 15.95 -7.69
N ASP A 120 -17.05 16.09 -7.69
CA ASP A 120 -16.42 16.90 -6.64
C ASP A 120 -16.59 18.37 -7.02
N LYS A 121 -16.93 19.21 -6.06
CA LYS A 121 -16.82 20.65 -6.23
C LYS A 121 -15.35 21.05 -6.26
N TRP A 122 -15.05 22.23 -6.78
CA TRP A 122 -13.69 22.75 -6.80
C TRP A 122 -13.16 22.93 -5.37
N HIS A 123 -12.01 22.36 -5.06
CA HIS A 123 -11.38 22.43 -3.73
C HIS A 123 -9.85 22.29 -3.81
N ASP A 124 -9.13 22.63 -2.73
CA ASP A 124 -7.67 22.76 -2.73
C ASP A 124 -6.90 21.64 -2.00
N ASP A 125 -7.59 20.85 -1.17
CA ASP A 125 -7.02 19.81 -0.31
C ASP A 125 -5.98 20.28 0.75
N LEU A 126 -5.94 21.56 1.12
CA LEU A 126 -4.91 22.14 2.02
C LEU A 126 -4.98 21.70 3.50
N THR A 127 -5.86 20.78 3.85
CA THR A 127 -6.03 20.33 5.23
C THR A 127 -5.01 19.27 5.63
N ASN A 128 -4.87 19.02 6.94
CA ASN A 128 -4.22 17.80 7.45
C ASN A 128 -2.76 17.56 7.03
N ASN A 129 -2.00 18.62 6.69
CA ASN A 129 -0.62 18.55 6.19
C ASN A 129 -0.48 17.79 4.85
N ARG A 130 -1.51 17.76 4.01
CA ARG A 130 -1.47 17.19 2.65
C ARG A 130 -0.56 18.04 1.76
N MET A 131 0.25 17.39 0.93
CA MET A 131 1.23 18.06 0.05
C MET A 131 1.07 17.65 -1.41
N ILE A 132 0.85 16.35 -1.64
CA ILE A 132 0.67 15.78 -2.97
C ILE A 132 -0.52 14.83 -2.90
N SER A 133 -1.42 14.94 -3.87
CA SER A 133 -2.53 14.01 -4.02
C SER A 133 -2.20 12.97 -5.09
N ILE A 134 -2.78 11.78 -4.96
CA ILE A 134 -2.67 10.71 -5.95
C ILE A 134 -4.03 10.04 -6.15
N SER A 135 -4.35 9.75 -7.41
CA SER A 135 -5.51 8.98 -7.82
C SER A 135 -5.09 7.84 -8.75
N ILE A 136 -5.35 6.61 -8.33
CA ILE A 136 -5.00 5.38 -9.06
C ILE A 136 -6.28 4.74 -9.57
N ASN A 137 -6.33 4.51 -10.88
CA ASN A 137 -7.50 3.93 -11.51
C ASN A 137 -7.57 2.42 -11.26
N LEU A 138 -8.68 1.97 -10.69
CA LEU A 138 -8.97 0.57 -10.39
C LEU A 138 -10.17 0.05 -11.20
N SER A 139 -10.75 0.84 -12.10
CA SER A 139 -11.77 0.36 -13.03
C SER A 139 -11.16 -0.57 -14.08
N THR A 140 -11.79 -1.74 -14.27
CA THR A 140 -11.44 -2.70 -15.31
C THR A 140 -11.95 -2.30 -16.69
N ASP A 141 -13.07 -1.58 -16.71
CA ASP A 141 -13.76 -1.17 -17.93
C ASP A 141 -13.61 0.33 -18.17
N PHE A 142 -13.78 0.72 -19.43
CA PHE A 142 -13.70 2.11 -19.85
C PHE A 142 -14.91 2.92 -19.34
N TYR A 143 -14.64 4.09 -18.77
CA TYR A 143 -15.67 5.05 -18.35
C TYR A 143 -15.45 6.42 -19.03
N ILE A 144 -16.53 7.19 -19.14
CA ILE A 144 -16.53 8.53 -19.75
C ILE A 144 -16.60 9.58 -18.63
N GLY A 145 -15.85 10.67 -18.78
CA GLY A 145 -15.69 11.67 -17.73
C GLY A 145 -14.78 11.16 -16.61
N GLY A 146 -15.03 11.58 -15.36
CA GLY A 146 -14.14 11.28 -14.23
C GLY A 146 -12.71 11.82 -14.36
N ALA A 147 -12.49 12.80 -15.23
CA ALA A 147 -11.21 13.46 -15.42
C ALA A 147 -10.90 14.37 -14.23
N ILE A 148 -9.62 14.42 -13.84
CA ILE A 148 -9.13 15.37 -12.85
C ILE A 148 -8.91 16.69 -13.57
N GLN A 149 -9.62 17.72 -13.14
CA GLN A 149 -9.48 19.09 -13.63
C GLN A 149 -8.79 19.92 -12.55
N ILE A 150 -7.76 20.68 -12.93
CA ILE A 150 -6.97 21.56 -12.06
C ILE A 150 -7.10 22.97 -12.63
N ARG A 151 -7.40 23.95 -11.78
CA ARG A 151 -7.51 25.36 -12.17
C ARG A 151 -6.77 26.26 -11.20
N ASN A 152 -6.46 27.48 -11.65
CA ASN A 152 -5.98 28.53 -10.78
C ASN A 152 -7.11 28.98 -9.84
N SER A 153 -6.85 29.02 -8.52
CA SER A 153 -7.87 29.34 -7.53
C SER A 153 -8.32 30.82 -7.59
N ARG A 154 -7.49 31.72 -8.13
CA ARG A 154 -7.80 33.16 -8.27
C ARG A 154 -8.44 33.49 -9.61
N THR A 155 -7.80 33.11 -10.73
CA THR A 155 -8.29 33.47 -12.08
C THR A 155 -9.42 32.55 -12.55
N LYS A 156 -9.58 31.39 -11.90
CA LYS A 156 -10.51 30.31 -12.25
C LYS A 156 -10.24 29.67 -13.62
N GLU A 157 -9.13 30.01 -14.27
CA GLU A 157 -8.70 29.43 -15.53
C GLU A 157 -8.24 27.99 -15.33
N LEU A 158 -8.70 27.11 -16.22
CA LEU A 158 -8.29 25.72 -16.24
C LEU A 158 -6.81 25.63 -16.61
N VAL A 159 -6.01 25.04 -15.72
CA VAL A 159 -4.57 24.83 -15.91
C VAL A 159 -4.34 23.49 -16.59
N LYS A 160 -5.06 22.44 -16.16
CA LYS A 160 -4.90 21.10 -16.72
C LYS A 160 -6.16 20.27 -16.57
N GLU A 161 -6.38 19.38 -17.53
CA GLU A 161 -7.31 18.27 -17.43
C GLU A 161 -6.58 16.96 -17.73
N VAL A 162 -6.76 15.94 -16.89
CA VAL A 162 -6.10 14.64 -17.03
C VAL A 162 -7.11 13.51 -16.93
N ILE A 163 -7.16 12.70 -17.99
CA ILE A 163 -7.97 11.48 -18.07
C ILE A 163 -7.14 10.29 -17.60
N ASN A 164 -7.67 9.54 -16.60
CA ASN A 164 -6.99 8.39 -16.01
C ASN A 164 -7.72 7.06 -16.25
N ASN A 165 -7.84 6.66 -17.51
CA ASN A 165 -8.60 5.45 -17.87
C ASN A 165 -7.76 4.16 -17.93
N GLY A 166 -6.44 4.24 -17.78
CA GLY A 166 -5.59 3.05 -17.81
C GLY A 166 -5.72 2.26 -16.51
N PHE A 167 -5.98 0.95 -16.60
CA PHE A 167 -6.12 0.10 -15.42
C PHE A 167 -4.80 0.00 -14.66
N GLY A 168 -4.77 0.51 -13.42
CA GLY A 168 -3.57 0.63 -12.61
C GLY A 168 -2.69 1.85 -12.91
N ASP A 169 -3.11 2.76 -13.79
CA ASP A 169 -2.44 4.05 -13.98
C ASP A 169 -2.70 4.97 -12.78
N ALA A 170 -1.70 5.77 -12.42
CA ALA A 170 -1.81 6.78 -11.39
C ALA A 170 -1.72 8.19 -11.98
N VAL A 171 -2.43 9.14 -11.37
CA VAL A 171 -2.19 10.58 -11.55
C VAL A 171 -1.80 11.14 -10.21
N ILE A 172 -0.65 11.80 -10.14
CA ILE A 172 -0.25 12.61 -8.98
C ILE A 172 -0.46 14.09 -9.31
N PHE A 173 -0.86 14.90 -8.34
CA PHE A 173 -1.03 16.34 -8.54
C PHE A 173 -0.73 17.16 -7.29
N ARG A 174 -0.37 18.41 -7.51
CA ARG A 174 0.07 19.35 -6.48
C ARG A 174 -1.11 19.81 -5.62
N VAL A 175 -0.91 19.82 -4.31
CA VAL A 175 -1.79 20.49 -3.33
C VAL A 175 -1.15 21.84 -2.99
N ALA A 176 -1.81 22.94 -3.36
CA ALA A 176 -1.25 24.29 -3.19
C ALA A 176 -2.37 25.35 -3.10
N PRO A 177 -2.15 26.46 -2.37
CA PRO A 177 -3.19 27.49 -2.14
C PRO A 177 -3.66 28.23 -3.40
N TYR A 178 -2.84 28.23 -4.45
CA TYR A 178 -3.18 28.83 -5.73
C TYR A 178 -3.85 27.86 -6.71
N LEU A 179 -4.13 26.61 -6.30
CA LEU A 179 -4.75 25.59 -7.13
C LEU A 179 -6.04 25.08 -6.49
N GLU A 180 -7.06 24.92 -7.32
CA GLU A 180 -8.24 24.10 -7.01
C GLU A 180 -8.28 22.94 -7.98
N HIS A 181 -8.89 21.85 -7.56
CA HIS A 181 -9.16 20.71 -8.43
C HIS A 181 -10.57 20.16 -8.21
N ARG A 182 -11.02 19.35 -9.16
CA ARG A 182 -12.21 18.53 -9.06
C ARG A 182 -12.11 17.30 -9.94
N VAL A 183 -13.00 16.34 -9.71
CA VAL A 183 -13.28 15.25 -10.65
C VAL A 183 -14.60 15.54 -11.33
N ASN A 184 -14.59 15.68 -12.66
CA ASN A 184 -15.82 15.91 -13.41
C ASN A 184 -16.75 14.69 -13.37
N LYS A 185 -18.02 14.90 -13.75
CA LYS A 185 -19.06 13.87 -13.68
C LYS A 185 -18.65 12.63 -14.49
N VAL A 186 -19.00 11.45 -13.96
CA VAL A 186 -18.85 10.18 -14.67
C VAL A 186 -20.15 9.90 -15.42
N TYR A 187 -20.04 9.50 -16.68
CA TYR A 187 -21.17 9.25 -17.57
C TYR A 187 -21.17 7.80 -18.06
N GLY A 188 -22.34 7.33 -18.49
CA GLY A 188 -22.49 6.04 -19.16
C GLY A 188 -22.88 4.91 -18.21
N LYS A 189 -22.36 3.70 -18.42
CA LYS A 189 -22.78 2.49 -17.68
C LYS A 189 -21.73 1.94 -16.72
N VAL A 190 -20.51 2.46 -16.78
CA VAL A 190 -19.36 1.91 -16.06
C VAL A 190 -19.03 2.75 -14.84
N THR A 191 -19.04 2.11 -13.67
CA THR A 191 -18.59 2.72 -12.41
C THR A 191 -17.09 3.01 -12.44
N ARG A 192 -16.73 4.22 -12.05
CA ARG A 192 -15.34 4.61 -11.85
C ARG A 192 -14.91 4.25 -10.43
N THR A 193 -13.98 3.32 -10.27
CA THR A 193 -13.41 2.92 -8.98
C THR A 193 -11.96 3.34 -8.90
N VAL A 194 -11.57 4.02 -7.82
CA VAL A 194 -10.21 4.52 -7.65
C VAL A 194 -9.71 4.34 -6.23
N LEU A 195 -8.40 4.13 -6.09
CA LEU A 195 -7.68 4.42 -4.86
C LEU A 195 -7.25 5.89 -4.92
N THR A 196 -7.71 6.70 -3.98
CA THR A 196 -7.26 8.09 -3.83
C THR A 196 -6.55 8.28 -2.50
N GLY A 197 -5.64 9.22 -2.43
CA GLY A 197 -5.06 9.60 -1.15
C GLY A 197 -4.06 10.73 -1.27
N TRP A 198 -3.39 10.98 -0.15
CA TRP A 198 -2.47 12.10 0.00
C TRP A 198 -1.18 11.64 0.64
N PHE A 199 -0.07 12.13 0.09
CA PHE A 199 1.21 12.18 0.78
C PHE A 199 1.20 13.41 1.69
N ARG A 200 1.56 13.20 2.96
CA ARG A 200 1.43 14.18 4.04
C ARG A 200 2.77 14.39 4.72
N ALA A 201 3.06 15.60 5.16
CA ALA A 201 4.29 15.88 5.91
C ALA A 201 4.29 15.18 7.28
N ARG A 202 3.10 15.04 7.90
CA ARG A 202 2.89 14.46 9.22
C ARG A 202 1.54 13.72 9.31
N PRO A 203 1.41 12.73 10.23
CA PRO A 203 2.47 12.19 11.09
C PRO A 203 3.54 11.43 10.30
N LEU A 204 4.67 11.11 10.95
CA LEU A 204 5.58 10.12 10.39
C LEU A 204 4.88 8.76 10.37
N TYR A 205 4.95 8.06 9.24
CA TYR A 205 4.46 6.71 9.12
C TYR A 205 5.29 5.85 10.05
N LYS A 206 4.64 5.47 11.13
CA LYS A 206 5.10 4.38 11.94
C LYS A 206 4.26 3.21 11.45
N PRO A 207 4.86 2.13 10.92
CA PRO A 207 4.14 0.88 10.68
C PRO A 207 3.66 0.35 12.04
N ILE A 208 2.60 0.93 12.60
CA ILE A 208 2.08 0.59 13.93
C ILE A 208 1.02 -0.47 13.71
N HIS A 209 1.49 -1.71 13.74
CA HIS A 209 1.20 -2.57 14.88
C HIS A 209 2.51 -3.16 15.38
N ARG A 210 3.38 -2.36 16.00
CA ARG A 210 4.20 -2.89 17.09
C ARG A 210 3.25 -3.27 18.24
N LYS A 211 2.52 -4.39 18.09
CA LYS A 211 2.66 -5.37 19.14
C LYS A 211 4.15 -5.65 19.11
N LYS A 212 4.92 -5.06 20.03
CA LYS A 212 6.15 -5.73 20.45
C LYS A 212 5.70 -7.18 20.57
N ILE A 213 6.33 -8.07 19.80
CA ILE A 213 6.13 -9.52 19.95
C ILE A 213 6.13 -9.88 21.46
N ASN A 214 6.86 -9.10 22.27
CA ASN A 214 6.94 -9.17 23.72
C ASN A 214 5.73 -8.76 24.60
N THR A 215 4.68 -8.03 24.18
CA THR A 215 3.68 -7.52 25.18
C THR A 215 2.22 -7.96 25.03
N SER A 216 1.74 -8.28 23.83
CA SER A 216 0.32 -8.64 23.65
C SER A 216 0.10 -10.12 23.28
N LEU A 217 1.16 -10.87 22.98
CA LEU A 217 1.10 -12.33 22.80
C LEU A 217 1.11 -13.10 24.14
N ARG A 218 1.48 -12.46 25.27
CA ARG A 218 1.32 -13.08 26.60
C ARG A 218 -0.11 -13.53 26.93
N LYS A 219 -1.14 -12.99 26.25
CA LYS A 219 -2.54 -13.44 26.41
C LYS A 219 -2.97 -14.55 25.44
N LEU A 220 -2.14 -14.91 24.45
CA LEU A 220 -2.44 -15.90 23.42
C LEU A 220 -1.35 -16.96 23.23
N ASN A 221 -0.33 -17.03 24.11
CA ASN A 221 0.75 -18.01 24.05
C ASN A 221 0.22 -19.45 24.22
N LYS A 222 -0.38 -19.99 23.17
CA LYS A 222 -0.38 -21.42 22.94
C LYS A 222 1.06 -21.76 22.60
N HIS A 223 1.72 -22.43 23.54
CA HIS A 223 2.96 -23.11 23.23
C HIS A 223 2.59 -24.35 22.43
N PHE A 224 2.92 -24.34 21.15
CA PHE A 224 2.85 -25.54 20.33
C PHE A 224 4.02 -26.43 20.73
N HIS A 225 3.77 -27.73 20.87
CA HIS A 225 4.83 -28.71 21.05
C HIS A 225 5.59 -28.86 19.74
N LEU A 226 6.60 -28.00 19.55
CA LEU A 226 7.53 -28.05 18.43
C LEU A 226 8.74 -28.89 18.79
N SER A 227 9.24 -29.62 17.82
CA SER A 227 10.47 -30.39 17.89
C SER A 227 11.24 -30.27 16.58
N GLN A 228 12.52 -30.67 16.59
CA GLN A 228 13.37 -30.68 15.40
C GLN A 228 12.79 -31.52 14.24
N ASP A 229 11.93 -32.51 14.52
CA ASP A 229 11.24 -33.33 13.51
C ASP A 229 9.86 -32.81 13.08
N SER A 230 9.40 -31.69 13.65
CA SER A 230 8.14 -31.07 13.25
C SER A 230 8.21 -30.57 11.80
N LEU A 231 7.16 -30.82 11.03
CA LEU A 231 6.99 -30.32 9.66
C LEU A 231 6.22 -29.01 9.70
N ILE A 232 6.78 -27.97 9.08
CA ILE A 232 6.18 -26.65 9.01
C ILE A 232 6.05 -26.17 7.57
N LYS A 233 5.10 -25.25 7.36
CA LYS A 233 4.92 -24.53 6.11
C LYS A 233 4.37 -23.13 6.36
N THR A 234 4.79 -22.13 5.61
CA THR A 234 4.20 -20.80 5.68
C THR A 234 2.79 -20.77 5.10
N THR A 235 1.92 -19.91 5.64
CA THR A 235 0.59 -19.66 5.08
C THR A 235 0.70 -18.74 3.85
N GLY A 236 -0.17 -18.89 2.85
CA GLY A 236 -0.02 -18.17 1.57
C GLY A 236 -0.40 -16.69 1.58
N ASP A 237 -0.85 -16.16 2.72
CA ASP A 237 -1.60 -14.90 2.80
C ASP A 237 -0.81 -13.77 3.47
N TYR A 238 0.50 -13.68 3.25
CA TYR A 238 1.31 -12.56 3.72
C TYR A 238 2.13 -11.90 2.63
N PHE A 239 2.44 -10.63 2.85
CA PHE A 239 3.21 -9.78 1.94
C PHE A 239 4.38 -9.15 2.69
N MET A 240 5.49 -8.96 2.00
CA MET A 240 6.73 -8.51 2.63
C MET A 240 7.30 -7.30 1.89
N ARG A 241 7.92 -6.38 2.62
CA ARG A 241 8.70 -5.30 2.03
C ARG A 241 9.84 -4.86 2.95
N SER A 242 10.96 -4.48 2.37
CA SER A 242 12.09 -3.95 3.14
C SER A 242 11.82 -2.53 3.65
N LEU A 243 12.24 -2.25 4.89
CA LEU A 243 12.26 -0.93 5.50
C LEU A 243 13.57 -0.77 6.28
N GLY A 244 14.55 -0.09 5.70
CA GLY A 244 15.91 -0.03 6.24
C GLY A 244 16.50 -1.44 6.39
N ASN A 245 16.95 -1.78 7.61
CA ASN A 245 17.51 -3.09 7.95
C ASN A 245 16.45 -4.09 8.44
N GLN A 246 15.18 -3.70 8.45
CA GLN A 246 14.07 -4.57 8.83
C GLN A 246 13.26 -4.94 7.60
N ILE A 247 12.57 -6.05 7.68
CA ILE A 247 11.54 -6.37 6.70
C ILE A 247 10.20 -6.44 7.42
N LEU A 248 9.26 -5.69 6.87
CA LEU A 248 7.90 -5.68 7.35
C LEU A 248 7.10 -6.77 6.66
N ILE A 249 6.26 -7.46 7.43
CA ILE A 249 5.36 -8.51 6.97
C ILE A 249 3.93 -8.06 7.24
N TYR A 250 3.11 -7.95 6.20
CA TYR A 250 1.68 -7.73 6.31
C TYR A 250 0.96 -9.07 6.20
N ASN A 251 0.27 -9.48 7.26
CA ASN A 251 -0.63 -10.63 7.24
C ASN A 251 -1.99 -10.19 6.71
N PHE A 252 -2.34 -10.66 5.51
CA PHE A 252 -3.55 -10.26 4.82
C PHE A 252 -4.82 -10.83 5.48
N LYS A 253 -4.70 -11.91 6.25
CA LYS A 253 -5.85 -12.57 6.88
C LYS A 253 -6.47 -11.71 7.99
N ASP A 254 -5.62 -11.09 8.81
CA ASP A 254 -6.01 -10.35 10.02
C ASP A 254 -5.58 -8.87 10.01
N SER A 255 -5.08 -8.40 8.86
CA SER A 255 -4.62 -7.03 8.63
C SER A 255 -3.46 -6.56 9.51
N SER A 256 -2.76 -7.49 10.16
CA SER A 256 -1.66 -7.16 11.07
C SER A 256 -0.34 -6.96 10.33
N CYS A 257 0.54 -6.14 10.91
CA CYS A 257 1.88 -5.88 10.38
C CYS A 257 2.93 -6.23 11.42
N TYR A 258 3.91 -7.04 11.03
CA TYR A 258 5.04 -7.48 11.83
C TYR A 258 6.33 -6.93 11.24
N ALA A 259 7.40 -6.96 12.04
CA ALA A 259 8.75 -6.68 11.57
C ALA A 259 9.64 -7.86 11.97
N THR A 260 10.52 -8.26 11.06
CA THR A 260 11.55 -9.26 11.30
C THR A 260 12.86 -8.80 10.64
N ASP A 261 13.94 -9.50 10.94
CA ASP A 261 15.24 -9.27 10.32
C ASP A 261 15.45 -10.20 9.11
N GLN A 262 16.65 -10.22 8.57
CA GLN A 262 16.99 -11.06 7.43
C GLN A 262 16.95 -12.56 7.75
N ILE A 263 17.29 -12.96 8.99
CA ILE A 263 17.31 -14.36 9.42
C ILE A 263 15.88 -14.90 9.45
N GLY A 264 14.96 -14.18 10.09
CA GLY A 264 13.55 -14.58 10.13
C GLY A 264 12.93 -14.76 8.74
N ILE A 265 13.41 -14.01 7.76
CA ILE A 265 12.97 -14.15 6.36
C ILE A 265 13.57 -15.33 5.65
N ASN A 266 14.84 -15.61 5.89
CA ASN A 266 15.46 -16.80 5.36
C ASN A 266 14.67 -18.02 5.87
N ILE A 267 14.32 -18.05 7.17
CA ILE A 267 13.45 -19.09 7.76
C ILE A 267 12.09 -19.17 7.04
N LEU A 268 11.37 -18.05 6.91
CA LEU A 268 10.06 -18.03 6.25
C LEU A 268 10.13 -18.42 4.77
N ASN A 269 11.18 -18.03 4.06
CA ASN A 269 11.38 -18.40 2.66
C ASN A 269 11.61 -19.90 2.49
N GLN A 270 12.40 -20.53 3.37
CA GLN A 270 12.57 -21.99 3.35
C GLN A 270 11.23 -22.71 3.62
N ALA A 271 10.47 -22.20 4.59
CA ALA A 271 9.16 -22.74 4.93
C ALA A 271 8.05 -22.49 3.87
N LYS A 272 8.33 -21.85 2.73
CA LYS A 272 7.36 -21.79 1.61
C LYS A 272 6.99 -23.18 1.09
N LYS A 273 7.92 -24.13 1.19
CA LYS A 273 7.67 -25.56 1.03
C LYS A 273 7.60 -26.21 2.41
N THR A 274 6.94 -27.35 2.49
CA THR A 274 6.95 -28.15 3.71
C THR A 274 8.39 -28.56 4.03
N ILE A 275 8.86 -28.21 5.24
CA ILE A 275 10.25 -28.42 5.66
C ILE A 275 10.29 -28.86 7.12
N LYS A 276 11.28 -29.68 7.49
CA LYS A 276 11.52 -30.04 8.90
C LYS A 276 12.29 -28.93 9.61
N ILE A 277 11.97 -28.69 10.89
CA ILE A 277 12.68 -27.66 11.69
C ILE A 277 14.20 -27.92 11.71
N LYS A 278 14.63 -29.18 11.81
CA LYS A 278 16.06 -29.53 11.79
C LYS A 278 16.81 -29.12 10.53
N GLU A 279 16.13 -29.06 9.39
CA GLU A 279 16.75 -28.66 8.12
C GLU A 279 17.03 -27.15 8.14
N ILE A 280 16.15 -26.36 8.74
CA ILE A 280 16.34 -24.93 8.96
C ILE A 280 17.47 -24.71 9.98
N THR A 281 17.48 -25.47 11.08
CA THR A 281 18.54 -25.41 12.09
C THR A 281 19.91 -25.68 11.46
N GLN A 282 20.03 -26.75 10.68
CA GLN A 282 21.30 -27.10 10.05
C GLN A 282 21.76 -26.03 9.06
N MET A 283 20.83 -25.43 8.30
CA MET A 283 21.13 -24.33 7.39
C MET A 283 21.75 -23.14 8.14
N LEU A 284 21.15 -22.74 9.27
CA LEU A 284 21.63 -21.61 10.05
C LEU A 284 22.97 -21.91 10.75
N LEU A 285 23.17 -23.13 11.28
CA LEU A 285 24.45 -23.54 11.86
C LEU A 285 25.60 -23.57 10.85
N ASN A 286 25.31 -23.82 9.57
CA ASN A 286 26.32 -23.79 8.51
C ASN A 286 26.69 -22.35 8.10
N GLU A 287 25.80 -21.39 8.30
CA GLU A 287 25.95 -20.01 7.86
C GLU A 287 26.48 -19.09 8.98
N TYR A 288 26.15 -19.40 10.23
CA TYR A 288 26.45 -18.57 11.40
C TYR A 288 27.22 -19.36 12.47
N ASP A 289 28.22 -18.72 13.09
CA ASP A 289 28.99 -19.27 14.20
C ASP A 289 28.20 -19.16 15.51
N ILE A 290 27.24 -20.07 15.70
CA ILE A 290 26.34 -20.13 16.87
C ILE A 290 26.30 -21.55 17.43
N LYS A 291 26.10 -21.67 18.74
CA LYS A 291 25.95 -22.99 19.39
C LYS A 291 24.64 -23.64 18.95
N LYS A 292 24.69 -24.95 18.75
CA LYS A 292 23.53 -25.75 18.31
C LYS A 292 22.33 -25.56 19.22
N GLU A 293 22.51 -25.66 20.53
CA GLU A 293 21.42 -25.58 21.51
C GLU A 293 20.75 -24.20 21.51
N GLU A 294 21.55 -23.14 21.33
CA GLU A 294 21.06 -21.76 21.23
C GLU A 294 20.25 -21.56 19.94
N CYS A 295 20.81 -21.99 18.81
CA CYS A 295 20.14 -21.93 17.51
C CYS A 295 18.80 -22.69 17.51
N GLU A 296 18.77 -23.90 18.09
CA GLU A 296 17.55 -24.69 18.19
C GLU A 296 16.49 -24.00 19.06
N GLY A 297 16.89 -23.47 20.22
CA GLY A 297 16.00 -22.73 21.11
C GLY A 297 15.37 -21.51 20.45
N ASP A 298 16.19 -20.71 19.76
CA ASP A 298 15.76 -19.49 19.08
C ASP A 298 14.83 -19.77 17.90
N ILE A 299 15.14 -20.79 17.09
CA ILE A 299 14.27 -21.21 15.97
C ILE A 299 12.91 -21.69 16.49
N LEU A 300 12.90 -22.53 17.54
CA LEU A 300 11.65 -23.03 18.11
C LEU A 300 10.81 -21.89 18.69
N SER A 301 11.45 -20.94 19.38
CA SER A 301 10.78 -19.76 19.90
C SER A 301 10.19 -18.90 18.77
N PHE A 302 11.00 -18.58 17.76
CA PHE A 302 10.58 -17.82 16.58
C PHE A 302 9.41 -18.48 15.85
N LEU A 303 9.50 -19.78 15.55
CA LEU A 303 8.45 -20.50 14.84
C LEU A 303 7.16 -20.61 15.66
N ASN A 304 7.26 -20.77 16.98
CA ASN A 304 6.10 -20.76 17.85
C ASN A 304 5.37 -19.41 17.81
N GLU A 305 6.12 -18.29 17.75
CA GLU A 305 5.53 -16.97 17.53
C GLU A 305 4.88 -16.87 16.15
N GLN A 306 5.56 -17.31 15.09
CA GLN A 306 5.04 -17.27 13.72
C GLN A 306 3.75 -18.09 13.55
N ILE A 307 3.64 -19.23 14.26
CA ILE A 307 2.41 -20.04 14.29
C ILE A 307 1.29 -19.30 15.02
N ASN A 308 1.59 -18.66 16.15
CA ASN A 308 0.60 -17.90 16.91
C ASN A 308 0.00 -16.72 16.12
N ILE A 309 0.78 -16.12 15.22
CA ILE A 309 0.30 -15.06 14.31
C ILE A 309 -0.18 -15.59 12.95
N GLY A 310 -0.19 -16.91 12.76
CA GLY A 310 -0.72 -17.56 11.57
C GLY A 310 0.13 -17.38 10.30
N LEU A 311 1.40 -16.98 10.41
CA LEU A 311 2.34 -16.93 9.29
C LEU A 311 2.91 -18.31 8.94
N VAL A 312 2.99 -19.20 9.94
CA VAL A 312 3.44 -20.59 9.79
C VAL A 312 2.35 -21.53 10.33
N LYS A 313 2.25 -22.72 9.76
CA LYS A 313 1.42 -23.82 10.27
C LYS A 313 2.22 -25.11 10.39
N LEU A 314 1.81 -25.94 11.34
CA LEU A 314 2.25 -27.33 11.43
C LEU A 314 1.53 -28.16 10.36
N GLU A 315 2.28 -28.98 9.63
CA GLU A 315 1.72 -29.99 8.76
C GLU A 315 1.56 -31.30 9.53
N LYS A 316 0.51 -32.06 9.21
CA LYS A 316 0.36 -33.41 9.74
C LYS A 316 1.47 -34.28 9.16
N GLN A 317 2.07 -35.12 10.01
CA GLN A 317 3.10 -36.09 9.62
C GLN A 317 2.62 -37.06 8.56
#